data_AF-A0A848AV77-F1
#
_entry.id   AF-A0A848AV77-F1
#
_cell.length_a   1.000
_cell.length_b   1.000
_cell.length_c   1.000
_cell.angle_alpha   90.00
_cell.angle_beta   90.00
_cell.angle_gamma   90.00
#
_symmetry.space_group_name_H-M   'P 1'
#
loop_
_entity.id
_entity.type
_entity.pdbx_description
1 polymer ?
#
loop_
_entity_poly.entity_id
_entity_poly.type
_entity_poly.pdbx_seq_one_letter_code
_entity_poly.pdbx_strand_id
1 'polypeptide(L)'
;MMKYSAILTALCCGLLAVAAEKPNILICTDPSLPPEVASAARELLKLENARPLAALAACGAGEKAEAAESVSLLPDSAFNRAAFNHLVVIGRPDRDPLQAKVRGHQAKVEPADREFYRLGYGRMRGDIGYVECDWNPFLYSEKVKNNPFTTVVVKISGTSDAGVLAALNAFREGLLNGVVAVGTPERPETSLLDYLPSPVPPPAFPDRIGPLTLAGYTQPDGVEYRAWLEWGGAEPKQLWRIKYLADGVYNDVSPAAWVNGLHRLAYGNAVTLAEFETPEAAKRVKEALMKRRGAKAGKMGGLDAVVFDQPTDEAFDRSYGKVAYVTRGRHVAAVSLPENEWPAAAEALRRLP
;
A
#
# COMPACT_ATOMS: atom_id res chain seq x y z
N MET A 1 26.70 18.82 48.19
CA MET A 1 25.67 19.04 47.15
C MET A 1 26.38 19.53 45.88
N MET A 2 25.89 19.19 44.67
CA MET A 2 26.52 19.42 43.35
C MET A 2 27.60 18.42 42.89
N LYS A 3 27.23 17.14 42.69
CA LYS A 3 27.94 16.26 41.72
C LYS A 3 27.02 15.35 40.89
N TYR A 4 25.71 15.30 41.20
CA TYR A 4 24.74 14.48 40.47
C TYR A 4 23.94 15.22 39.39
N SER A 5 24.12 16.54 39.25
CA SER A 5 23.32 17.31 38.29
C SER A 5 23.88 17.30 36.87
N ALA A 6 25.21 17.17 36.70
CA ALA A 6 25.82 17.19 35.36
C ALA A 6 25.67 15.87 34.58
N ILE A 7 25.64 14.73 35.29
CA ILE A 7 25.45 13.41 34.66
C ILE A 7 23.99 13.23 34.22
N LEU A 8 23.03 13.80 34.95
CA LEU A 8 21.61 13.74 34.57
C LEU A 8 21.30 14.62 33.35
N THR A 9 21.93 15.80 33.22
CA THR A 9 21.77 16.66 32.03
C THR A 9 22.41 16.05 30.79
N ALA A 10 23.56 15.36 30.90
CA ALA A 10 24.18 14.66 29.77
C ALA A 10 23.37 13.42 29.33
N LEU A 11 22.75 12.70 30.26
CA LEU A 11 21.85 11.58 29.93
C LEU A 11 20.52 12.06 29.32
N CYS A 12 19.98 13.19 29.78
CA CYS A 12 18.78 13.79 29.19
C CYS A 12 19.04 14.43 27.82
N CYS A 13 20.23 14.99 27.57
CA CYS A 13 20.60 15.52 26.25
C CYS A 13 21.01 14.41 25.25
N GLY A 14 21.52 13.26 25.71
CA GLY A 14 21.77 12.10 24.86
C GLY A 14 20.51 11.40 24.33
N LEU A 15 19.36 11.65 24.97
CA LEU A 15 18.03 11.18 24.54
C LEU A 15 17.26 12.22 23.71
N LEU A 16 17.79 13.45 23.56
CA LEU A 16 17.09 14.57 22.90
C LEU A 16 17.76 15.05 21.61
N ALA A 17 18.74 14.31 21.07
CA ALA A 17 19.38 14.65 19.80
C ALA A 17 19.76 13.42 18.95
N VAL A 18 18.93 12.38 18.95
CA VAL A 18 18.67 11.70 17.68
C VAL A 18 17.65 12.59 16.99
N ALA A 19 18.12 13.67 16.35
CA ALA A 19 17.38 14.18 15.22
C ALA A 19 17.34 12.99 14.26
N ALA A 20 16.24 12.22 14.32
CA ALA A 20 16.09 11.00 13.54
C ALA A 20 16.33 11.42 12.10
N GLU A 21 17.47 11.00 11.56
CA GLU A 21 17.81 11.20 10.16
C GLU A 21 16.61 10.66 9.39
N LYS A 22 15.87 11.55 8.73
CA LYS A 22 14.64 11.15 8.07
C LYS A 22 15.04 10.27 6.89
N PRO A 23 14.38 9.13 6.69
CA PRO A 23 14.72 8.29 5.56
C PRO A 23 14.51 9.08 4.26
N ASN A 24 15.46 8.99 3.33
CA ASN A 24 15.27 9.42 1.96
C ASN A 24 14.46 8.36 1.20
N ILE A 25 14.04 8.71 -0.01
CA ILE A 25 13.44 7.79 -0.97
C ILE A 25 14.46 7.53 -2.07
N LEU A 26 15.07 6.35 -2.09
CA LEU A 26 16.01 5.97 -3.13
C LEU A 26 15.23 5.44 -4.35
N ILE A 27 15.33 6.15 -5.47
CA ILE A 27 14.83 5.71 -6.76
C ILE A 27 15.91 4.83 -7.39
N CYS A 28 15.73 3.52 -7.28
CA CYS A 28 16.70 2.50 -7.65
C CYS A 28 16.41 1.97 -9.05
N THR A 29 17.37 2.13 -9.95
CA THR A 29 17.27 1.68 -11.34
C THR A 29 18.52 0.95 -11.79
N ASP A 30 18.37 -0.04 -12.67
CA ASP A 30 19.49 -0.61 -13.40
C ASP A 30 19.91 0.31 -14.58
N PRO A 31 21.22 0.49 -14.86
CA PRO A 31 21.70 1.31 -15.97
C PRO A 31 21.25 0.84 -17.36
N SER A 32 20.87 -0.43 -17.51
CA SER A 32 20.39 -1.00 -18.77
C SER A 32 18.89 -0.74 -19.05
N LEU A 33 18.20 0.02 -18.20
CA LEU A 33 16.82 0.39 -18.44
C LEU A 33 16.65 1.11 -19.79
N PRO A 34 15.58 0.79 -20.54
CA PRO A 34 15.26 1.51 -21.76
C PRO A 34 15.08 3.01 -21.50
N PRO A 35 15.42 3.89 -22.47
CA PRO A 35 15.39 5.35 -22.27
C PRO A 35 14.06 5.90 -21.76
N GLU A 36 12.93 5.36 -22.22
CA GLU A 36 11.59 5.77 -21.79
C GLU A 36 11.34 5.46 -20.30
N VAL A 37 11.70 4.26 -19.86
CA VAL A 37 11.57 3.85 -18.44
C VAL A 37 12.53 4.65 -17.57
N ALA A 38 13.78 4.83 -18.02
CA ALA A 38 14.77 5.63 -17.29
C ALA A 38 14.34 7.10 -17.15
N SER A 39 13.75 7.68 -18.20
CA SER A 39 13.21 9.04 -18.17
C SER A 39 12.06 9.15 -17.17
N ALA A 40 11.08 8.24 -17.25
CA ALA A 40 9.95 8.21 -16.33
C ALA A 40 10.39 7.97 -14.87
N ALA A 41 11.41 7.16 -14.64
CA ALA A 41 11.97 6.93 -13.31
C ALA A 41 12.64 8.19 -12.75
N ARG A 42 13.38 8.95 -13.57
CA ARG A 42 13.98 10.23 -13.17
C ARG A 42 12.94 11.27 -12.76
N GLU A 43 11.75 11.23 -13.34
CA GLU A 43 10.68 12.14 -12.93
C GLU A 43 10.26 11.93 -11.47
N LEU A 44 10.44 10.73 -10.90
CA LEU A 44 10.16 10.45 -9.49
C LEU A 44 11.12 11.14 -8.51
N LEU A 45 12.23 11.72 -8.99
CA LEU A 45 13.11 12.56 -8.15
C LEU A 45 12.40 13.82 -7.64
N LYS A 46 11.30 14.21 -8.30
CA LYS A 46 10.37 15.22 -7.79
C LYS A 46 9.20 14.49 -7.15
N LEU A 47 9.06 14.60 -5.84
CA LEU A 47 8.10 13.83 -5.04
C LEU A 47 6.66 14.09 -5.49
N GLU A 48 6.35 15.30 -5.94
CA GLU A 48 5.04 15.71 -6.46
C GLU A 48 4.62 15.00 -7.75
N ASN A 49 5.57 14.39 -8.48
CA ASN A 49 5.28 13.68 -9.73
C ASN A 49 4.68 12.28 -9.52
N ALA A 50 4.60 11.81 -8.27
CA ALA A 50 3.96 10.55 -7.92
C ALA A 50 3.20 10.67 -6.61
N ARG A 51 1.90 10.39 -6.64
CA ARG A 51 1.01 10.50 -5.47
C ARG A 51 1.55 9.74 -4.24
N PRO A 52 2.06 8.50 -4.35
CA PRO A 52 2.58 7.78 -3.18
C PRO A 52 3.83 8.46 -2.57
N LEU A 53 4.69 9.06 -3.40
CA LEU A 53 5.90 9.75 -2.94
C LEU A 53 5.57 11.07 -2.27
N ALA A 54 4.66 11.84 -2.86
CA ALA A 54 4.12 13.06 -2.26
C ALA A 54 3.47 12.77 -0.89
N ALA A 55 2.75 11.65 -0.76
CA ALA A 55 2.14 11.25 0.50
C ALA A 55 3.17 10.85 1.57
N LEU A 56 4.22 10.11 1.20
CA LEU A 56 5.34 9.80 2.09
C LEU A 56 6.04 11.08 2.58
N ALA A 57 6.23 12.05 1.70
CA ALA A 57 6.80 13.35 2.06
C ALA A 57 5.88 14.11 3.02
N ALA A 58 4.59 14.21 2.69
CA ALA A 58 3.59 14.93 3.46
C ALA A 58 3.41 14.38 4.89
N CYS A 59 3.50 13.05 5.07
CA CYS A 59 3.42 12.44 6.40
C CYS A 59 4.76 12.45 7.16
N GLY A 60 5.81 13.07 6.59
CA GLY A 60 7.11 13.20 7.22
C GLY A 60 8.00 11.95 7.15
N ALA A 61 7.64 10.97 6.33
CA ALA A 61 8.35 9.70 6.15
C ALA A 61 9.32 9.70 4.95
N GLY A 62 9.45 10.78 4.20
CA GLY A 62 10.42 10.86 3.10
C GLY A 62 10.94 12.28 2.96
N GLU A 63 12.22 12.53 3.24
CA GLU A 63 12.77 13.89 3.17
C GLU A 63 12.92 14.37 1.72
N LYS A 64 13.55 13.55 0.89
CA LYS A 64 13.79 13.82 -0.54
C LYS A 64 13.93 12.52 -1.31
N ALA A 65 13.78 12.60 -2.63
CA ALA A 65 14.12 11.50 -3.52
C ALA A 65 15.55 11.64 -4.05
N GLU A 66 16.28 10.53 -4.08
CA GLU A 66 17.65 10.44 -4.61
C GLU A 66 17.75 9.31 -5.62
N ALA A 67 18.50 9.53 -6.70
CA ALA A 67 18.81 8.44 -7.63
C ALA A 67 19.84 7.50 -7.02
N ALA A 68 19.63 6.20 -7.20
CA ALA A 68 20.61 5.17 -6.87
C ALA A 68 20.67 4.13 -7.98
N GLU A 69 21.88 3.70 -8.35
CA GLU A 69 22.01 2.52 -9.18
C GLU A 69 21.72 1.27 -8.35
N SER A 70 20.85 0.39 -8.84
CA SER A 70 20.43 -0.82 -8.13
C SER A 70 21.61 -1.65 -7.61
N VAL A 71 22.63 -1.84 -8.45
CA VAL A 71 23.84 -2.60 -8.12
C VAL A 71 24.65 -1.99 -6.97
N SER A 72 24.55 -0.68 -6.74
CA SER A 72 25.29 0.03 -5.68
C SER A 72 24.77 -0.29 -4.27
N LEU A 73 23.56 -0.83 -4.15
CA LEU A 73 22.91 -1.16 -2.87
C LEU A 73 23.08 -2.64 -2.47
N LEU A 74 23.70 -3.45 -3.33
CA LEU A 74 23.91 -4.88 -3.08
C LEU A 74 25.10 -5.20 -2.16
N PRO A 75 26.25 -4.49 -2.24
CA PRO A 75 27.39 -4.78 -1.38
C PRO A 75 27.07 -4.58 0.10
N ASP A 76 27.74 -5.34 0.96
CA ASP A 76 27.56 -5.24 2.41
C ASP A 76 27.87 -3.84 2.97
N SER A 77 28.80 -3.11 2.35
CA SER A 77 29.13 -1.73 2.72
C SER A 77 27.97 -0.75 2.48
N ALA A 78 27.03 -1.07 1.58
CA ALA A 78 25.86 -0.26 1.27
C ALA A 78 24.59 -0.73 2.00
N PHE A 79 24.68 -1.80 2.81
CA PHE A 79 23.53 -2.43 3.45
C PHE A 79 22.72 -1.45 4.30
N ASN A 80 23.39 -0.65 5.14
CA ASN A 80 22.72 0.36 5.97
C ASN A 80 22.01 1.42 5.12
N ARG A 81 22.60 1.82 3.98
CA ARG A 81 21.94 2.76 3.06
C ARG A 81 20.64 2.16 2.52
N ALA A 82 20.65 0.88 2.14
CA ALA A 82 19.44 0.20 1.70
C ALA A 82 18.41 0.03 2.82
N ALA A 83 18.83 -0.28 4.05
CA ALA A 83 17.95 -0.49 5.20
C ALA A 83 17.25 0.78 5.70
N PHE A 84 18.02 1.86 5.89
CA PHE A 84 17.55 3.08 6.55
C PHE A 84 16.96 4.12 5.58
N ASN A 85 16.64 3.72 4.35
CA ASN A 85 15.91 4.55 3.39
C ASN A 85 14.71 3.78 2.83
N HIS A 86 13.71 4.51 2.33
CA HIS A 86 12.70 3.92 1.46
C HIS A 86 13.33 3.58 0.11
N LEU A 87 12.90 2.48 -0.50
CA LEU A 87 13.40 2.04 -1.79
C LEU A 87 12.25 2.03 -2.80
N VAL A 88 12.45 2.62 -3.98
CA VAL A 88 11.58 2.44 -5.15
C VAL A 88 12.42 1.74 -6.20
N VAL A 89 12.31 0.42 -6.28
CA VAL A 89 13.12 -0.41 -7.20
C VAL A 89 12.33 -0.62 -8.49
N ILE A 90 12.92 -0.17 -9.60
CA ILE A 90 12.27 -0.10 -10.90
C ILE A 90 13.08 -0.90 -11.92
N GLY A 91 12.50 -1.97 -12.43
CA GLY A 91 13.12 -2.75 -13.48
C GLY A 91 12.60 -4.16 -13.58
N ARG A 92 13.27 -4.95 -14.41
CA ARG A 92 12.95 -6.36 -14.62
C ARG A 92 13.80 -7.25 -13.72
N PRO A 93 13.22 -8.33 -13.17
CA PRO A 93 13.91 -9.21 -12.24
C PRO A 93 15.02 -10.05 -12.89
N ASP A 94 15.04 -10.20 -14.21
CA ASP A 94 16.09 -10.92 -14.94
C ASP A 94 17.28 -10.03 -15.33
N ARG A 95 17.16 -8.71 -15.21
CA ARG A 95 18.21 -7.73 -15.53
C ARG A 95 18.71 -6.97 -14.30
N ASP A 96 17.81 -6.63 -13.38
CA ASP A 96 18.13 -5.89 -12.17
C ASP A 96 18.29 -6.85 -10.97
N PRO A 97 19.53 -7.03 -10.46
CA PRO A 97 19.79 -7.93 -9.34
C PRO A 97 19.21 -7.43 -8.00
N LEU A 98 19.01 -6.12 -7.82
CA LEU A 98 18.30 -5.61 -6.64
C LEU A 98 16.81 -5.95 -6.73
N GLN A 99 16.21 -5.78 -7.91
CA GLN A 99 14.81 -6.16 -8.15
C GLN A 99 14.60 -7.65 -7.86
N ALA A 100 15.51 -8.52 -8.31
CA ALA A 100 15.49 -9.95 -8.00
C ALA A 100 15.58 -10.21 -6.49
N LYS A 101 16.46 -9.49 -5.78
CA LYS A 101 16.71 -9.65 -4.34
C LYS A 101 15.53 -9.23 -3.46
N VAL A 102 14.82 -8.15 -3.79
CA VAL A 102 13.72 -7.63 -2.96
C VAL A 102 12.35 -8.24 -3.26
N ARG A 103 12.25 -9.01 -4.33
CA ARG A 103 10.99 -9.51 -4.91
C ARG A 103 10.08 -10.26 -3.93
N GLY A 104 10.65 -11.06 -3.04
CA GLY A 104 9.90 -11.99 -2.19
C GLY A 104 9.22 -13.12 -2.98
N HIS A 105 8.28 -13.83 -2.34
CA HIS A 105 7.65 -15.05 -2.90
C HIS A 105 6.17 -14.88 -3.30
N GLN A 106 5.61 -13.68 -3.20
CA GLN A 106 4.17 -13.48 -3.40
C GLN A 106 3.75 -13.38 -4.88
N ALA A 107 4.67 -12.95 -5.76
CA ALA A 107 4.41 -12.84 -7.19
C ALA A 107 5.59 -13.35 -8.03
N LYS A 108 5.26 -14.09 -9.08
CA LYS A 108 6.15 -14.61 -10.12
C LYS A 108 5.95 -13.78 -11.40
N VAL A 109 7.03 -13.36 -12.03
CA VAL A 109 7.13 -12.48 -13.20
C VAL A 109 8.30 -13.09 -13.93
N GLU A 110 8.00 -13.74 -15.05
CA GLU A 110 8.91 -14.49 -15.89
C GLU A 110 9.04 -13.75 -17.21
N PRO A 111 10.05 -12.87 -17.36
CA PRO A 111 10.19 -12.07 -18.57
C PRO A 111 10.47 -12.89 -19.83
N ALA A 112 11.07 -14.08 -19.69
CA ALA A 112 11.37 -14.98 -20.80
C ALA A 112 10.09 -15.46 -21.53
N ASP A 113 9.10 -15.92 -20.76
CA ASP A 113 7.83 -16.43 -21.28
C ASP A 113 6.73 -15.36 -21.33
N ARG A 114 7.06 -14.14 -20.90
CA ARG A 114 6.14 -13.04 -20.62
C ARG A 114 4.99 -13.43 -19.69
N GLU A 115 5.28 -14.27 -18.70
CA GLU A 115 4.28 -14.78 -17.77
C GLU A 115 4.32 -14.07 -16.43
N PHE A 116 3.13 -13.77 -15.90
CA PHE A 116 2.93 -13.30 -14.55
C PHE A 116 2.05 -14.29 -13.80
N TYR A 117 2.35 -14.53 -12.53
CA TYR A 117 1.49 -15.26 -11.62
C TYR A 117 1.53 -14.65 -10.23
N ARG A 118 0.35 -14.46 -9.64
CA ARG A 118 0.17 -14.16 -8.21
C ARG A 118 -1.13 -14.81 -7.75
N LEU A 119 -1.13 -15.43 -6.57
CA LEU A 119 -2.35 -15.95 -5.97
C LEU A 119 -3.40 -14.83 -5.84
N GLY A 120 -4.64 -15.10 -6.25
CA GLY A 120 -5.72 -14.12 -6.27
C GLY A 120 -5.79 -13.27 -7.55
N TYR A 121 -4.70 -13.15 -8.32
CA TYR A 121 -4.75 -12.58 -9.67
C TYR A 121 -4.72 -13.64 -10.76
N GLY A 122 -4.15 -14.81 -10.47
CA GLY A 122 -3.99 -15.92 -11.40
C GLY A 122 -2.78 -15.77 -12.31
N ARG A 123 -2.70 -16.66 -13.30
CA ARG A 123 -1.66 -16.64 -14.33
C ARG A 123 -2.10 -15.80 -15.53
N MET A 124 -1.19 -15.00 -16.05
CA MET A 124 -1.38 -14.14 -17.23
C MET A 124 -0.15 -14.22 -18.12
N ARG A 125 -0.35 -14.14 -19.43
CA ARG A 125 0.74 -13.97 -20.40
C ARG A 125 0.53 -12.70 -21.22
N GLY A 126 1.60 -11.94 -21.43
CA GLY A 126 1.59 -10.70 -22.18
C GLY A 126 2.50 -9.64 -21.55
N ASP A 127 2.32 -8.39 -21.96
CA ASP A 127 3.05 -7.26 -21.41
C ASP A 127 2.36 -6.77 -20.12
N ILE A 128 2.81 -7.30 -18.99
CA ILE A 128 2.20 -7.09 -17.67
C ILE A 128 3.15 -6.30 -16.79
N GLY A 129 2.67 -5.17 -16.29
CA GLY A 129 3.26 -4.40 -15.21
C GLY A 129 2.76 -4.84 -13.84
N TYR A 130 3.59 -4.66 -12.83
CA TYR A 130 3.28 -4.99 -11.44
C TYR A 130 3.86 -3.94 -10.49
N VAL A 131 3.02 -3.46 -9.56
CA VAL A 131 3.44 -2.61 -8.45
C VAL A 131 3.16 -3.34 -7.14
N GLU A 132 4.13 -3.34 -6.24
CA GLU A 132 4.00 -3.90 -4.91
C GLU A 132 4.75 -3.07 -3.87
N CYS A 133 4.00 -2.49 -2.95
CA CYS A 133 4.52 -1.88 -1.74
C CYS A 133 4.66 -2.95 -0.65
N ASP A 134 5.81 -2.97 0.00
CA ASP A 134 6.14 -3.97 1.00
C ASP A 134 7.08 -3.40 2.06
N TRP A 135 7.32 -4.15 3.12
CA TRP A 135 8.34 -3.79 4.11
C TRP A 135 9.72 -3.84 3.47
N ASN A 136 10.61 -2.92 3.86
CA ASN A 136 11.98 -2.96 3.38
C ASN A 136 12.73 -4.18 3.97
N PRO A 137 13.05 -5.21 3.17
CA PRO A 137 13.64 -6.45 3.70
C PRO A 137 15.05 -6.24 4.26
N PHE A 138 15.74 -5.16 3.88
CA PHE A 138 17.05 -4.83 4.44
C PHE A 138 16.93 -4.40 5.90
N LEU A 139 15.90 -3.60 6.22
CA LEU A 139 15.65 -3.12 7.59
C LEU A 139 15.28 -4.26 8.53
N TYR A 140 14.49 -5.22 8.06
CA TYR A 140 14.01 -6.36 8.85
C TYR A 140 14.88 -7.61 8.72
N SER A 141 16.15 -7.43 8.37
CA SER A 141 17.13 -8.51 8.32
C SER A 141 17.87 -8.68 9.64
N GLU A 142 18.51 -9.83 9.82
CA GLU A 142 19.39 -10.10 10.98
C GLU A 142 20.59 -9.14 11.09
N LYS A 143 20.91 -8.40 10.02
CA LYS A 143 22.02 -7.42 10.02
C LYS A 143 21.66 -6.11 10.74
N VAL A 144 20.37 -5.83 10.91
CA VAL A 144 19.89 -4.65 11.64
C VAL A 144 19.35 -5.10 12.99
N LYS A 145 20.03 -4.72 14.06
CA LYS A 145 19.62 -5.11 15.42
C LYS A 145 18.46 -4.28 15.95
N ASN A 146 18.47 -2.98 15.67
CA ASN A 146 17.48 -2.02 16.12
C ASN A 146 17.25 -0.99 15.01
N ASN A 147 16.01 -0.55 14.87
CA ASN A 147 15.61 0.51 13.94
C ASN A 147 14.84 1.61 14.68
N PRO A 148 15.10 2.90 14.39
CA PRO A 148 14.38 4.01 15.00
C PRO A 148 13.07 4.37 14.28
N PHE A 149 12.85 3.81 13.09
CA PHE A 149 11.68 4.02 12.23
C PHE A 149 11.49 2.81 11.29
N THR A 150 10.39 2.78 10.56
CA THR A 150 10.07 1.77 9.55
C THR A 150 10.31 2.32 8.15
N THR A 151 10.93 1.53 7.26
CA THR A 151 11.06 1.85 5.83
C THR A 151 10.30 0.84 4.97
N VAL A 152 9.94 1.29 3.76
CA VAL A 152 9.21 0.48 2.78
C VAL A 152 10.03 0.29 1.51
N VAL A 153 9.76 -0.80 0.81
CA VAL A 153 10.19 -1.02 -0.57
C VAL A 153 8.98 -1.00 -1.49
N VAL A 154 9.05 -0.22 -2.55
CA VAL A 154 8.11 -0.23 -3.67
C VAL A 154 8.80 -0.93 -4.83
N LYS A 155 8.21 -2.02 -5.28
CA LYS A 155 8.69 -2.85 -6.38
C LYS A 155 7.87 -2.52 -7.61
N ILE A 156 8.48 -1.91 -8.63
CA ILE A 156 7.86 -1.60 -9.91
C ILE A 156 8.52 -2.45 -10.98
N SER A 157 7.78 -3.45 -11.48
CA SER A 157 8.33 -4.47 -12.36
C SER A 157 7.37 -4.84 -13.47
N GLY A 158 7.79 -5.79 -14.31
CA GLY A 158 6.95 -6.31 -15.37
C GLY A 158 7.60 -7.45 -16.15
N THR A 159 6.77 -8.12 -16.94
CA THR A 159 7.20 -9.18 -17.87
C THR A 159 7.94 -8.64 -19.09
N SER A 160 7.82 -7.34 -19.35
CA SER A 160 8.50 -6.63 -20.43
C SER A 160 8.75 -5.17 -20.05
N ASP A 161 9.55 -4.48 -20.86
CA ASP A 161 9.87 -3.07 -20.66
C ASP A 161 8.62 -2.18 -20.76
N ALA A 162 7.68 -2.51 -21.65
CA ALA A 162 6.38 -1.87 -21.74
C ALA A 162 5.53 -2.09 -20.48
N GLY A 163 5.56 -3.31 -19.92
CA GLY A 163 4.92 -3.62 -18.65
C GLY A 163 5.48 -2.80 -17.48
N VAL A 164 6.82 -2.69 -17.39
CA VAL A 164 7.47 -1.85 -16.37
C VAL A 164 7.04 -0.38 -16.50
N LEU A 165 7.03 0.16 -17.72
CA LEU A 165 6.60 1.54 -17.97
C LEU A 165 5.13 1.76 -17.56
N ALA A 166 4.24 0.81 -17.90
CA ALA A 166 2.84 0.89 -17.53
C ALA A 166 2.63 0.86 -16.01
N ALA A 167 3.37 -0.01 -15.29
CA ALA A 167 3.34 -0.06 -13.83
C ALA A 167 3.86 1.24 -13.20
N LEU A 168 4.95 1.79 -13.74
CA LEU A 168 5.54 3.04 -13.29
C LEU A 168 4.56 4.21 -13.44
N ASN A 169 3.88 4.31 -14.59
CA ASN A 169 2.86 5.33 -14.82
C ASN A 169 1.66 5.15 -13.88
N ALA A 170 1.19 3.92 -13.67
CA ALA A 170 0.11 3.66 -12.72
C ALA A 170 0.51 4.01 -11.28
N PHE A 171 1.75 3.74 -10.88
CA PHE A 171 2.27 4.13 -9.57
C PHE A 171 2.26 5.64 -9.36
N ARG A 172 2.65 6.42 -10.39
CA ARG A 172 2.56 7.89 -10.35
C ARG A 172 1.15 8.38 -10.07
N GLU A 173 0.17 7.74 -10.71
CA GLU A 173 -1.26 8.00 -10.49
C GLU A 173 -1.82 7.42 -9.17
N GLY A 174 -0.99 6.74 -8.38
CA GLY A 174 -1.35 6.25 -7.04
C GLY A 174 -1.62 4.76 -6.93
N LEU A 175 -1.33 3.93 -7.92
CA LEU A 175 -1.38 2.48 -7.74
C LEU A 175 -0.29 2.02 -6.76
N LEU A 176 -0.68 1.48 -5.60
CA LEU A 176 0.24 0.99 -4.56
C LEU A 176 0.52 -0.50 -4.70
N ASN A 177 -0.51 -1.29 -4.99
CA ASN A 177 -0.41 -2.74 -5.11
C ASN A 177 -1.38 -3.21 -6.20
N GLY A 178 -0.86 -3.76 -7.30
CA GLY A 178 -1.71 -4.10 -8.43
C GLY A 178 -0.96 -4.58 -9.66
N VAL A 179 -1.71 -5.03 -10.66
CA VAL A 179 -1.20 -5.41 -11.98
C VAL A 179 -1.78 -4.47 -13.04
N VAL A 180 -0.98 -4.20 -14.07
CA VAL A 180 -1.36 -3.35 -15.20
C VAL A 180 -1.05 -4.11 -16.48
N ALA A 181 -2.06 -4.50 -17.24
CA ALA A 181 -1.85 -5.15 -18.53
C ALA A 181 -1.74 -4.11 -19.65
N VAL A 182 -0.72 -4.23 -20.50
CA VAL A 182 -0.61 -3.49 -21.75
C VAL A 182 -1.37 -4.29 -22.81
N GLY A 183 -2.59 -3.85 -23.11
CA GLY A 183 -3.53 -4.58 -23.96
C GLY A 183 -4.26 -5.70 -23.22
N THR A 184 -4.82 -6.65 -23.97
CA THR A 184 -5.58 -7.78 -23.42
C THR A 184 -4.63 -8.94 -23.10
N PRO A 185 -4.46 -9.32 -21.82
CA PRO A 185 -3.58 -10.43 -21.46
C PRO A 185 -4.22 -11.78 -21.80
N GLU A 186 -3.38 -12.74 -22.19
CA GLU A 186 -3.79 -14.15 -22.32
C GLU A 186 -3.94 -14.77 -20.93
N ARG A 187 -4.94 -15.64 -20.75
CA ARG A 187 -5.15 -16.46 -19.54
C ARG A 187 -4.86 -17.92 -19.87
N PRO A 188 -3.61 -18.38 -19.70
CA PRO A 188 -3.25 -19.76 -20.03
C PRO A 188 -3.88 -20.77 -19.07
N GLU A 189 -4.13 -20.36 -17.83
CA GLU A 189 -4.81 -21.15 -16.80
C GLU A 189 -5.80 -20.25 -16.04
N THR A 190 -6.90 -20.84 -15.56
CA THR A 190 -7.92 -20.15 -14.75
C THR A 190 -8.25 -20.96 -13.50
N SER A 191 -8.27 -20.31 -12.35
CA SER A 191 -8.72 -20.85 -11.06
C SER A 191 -9.93 -20.08 -10.50
N LEU A 192 -10.62 -20.65 -9.51
CA LEU A 192 -11.75 -19.99 -8.82
C LEU A 192 -11.36 -18.70 -8.08
N LEU A 193 -10.06 -18.51 -7.82
CA LEU A 193 -9.50 -17.34 -7.13
C LEU A 193 -8.85 -16.36 -8.10
N ASP A 194 -8.85 -16.65 -9.40
CA ASP A 194 -8.19 -15.78 -10.38
C ASP A 194 -9.10 -14.58 -10.69
N TYR A 195 -8.61 -13.38 -10.38
CA TYR A 195 -9.28 -12.14 -10.73
C TYR A 195 -8.36 -11.25 -11.56
N LEU A 196 -8.80 -10.84 -12.75
CA LEU A 196 -8.11 -9.78 -13.49
C LEU A 196 -8.60 -8.44 -12.92
N PRO A 197 -7.78 -7.68 -12.18
CA PRO A 197 -8.25 -6.42 -11.66
C PRO A 197 -8.58 -5.46 -12.80
N SER A 198 -9.68 -4.73 -12.60
CA SER A 198 -10.11 -3.67 -13.50
C SER A 198 -8.98 -2.64 -13.68
N PRO A 199 -8.70 -2.20 -14.92
CA PRO A 199 -7.78 -1.09 -15.16
C PRO A 199 -8.37 0.25 -14.72
N VAL A 200 -9.67 0.30 -14.37
CA VAL A 200 -10.36 1.51 -13.97
C VAL A 200 -9.89 1.92 -12.56
N PRO A 201 -9.35 3.14 -12.39
CA PRO A 201 -8.98 3.65 -11.07
C PRO A 201 -10.23 3.81 -10.18
N PRO A 202 -10.08 3.89 -8.85
CA PRO A 202 -11.22 4.19 -7.99
C PRO A 202 -11.84 5.53 -8.35
N PRO A 203 -13.12 5.75 -8.00
CA PRO A 203 -13.71 7.09 -7.97
C PRO A 203 -12.83 8.07 -7.21
N ALA A 204 -12.91 9.37 -7.55
CA ALA A 204 -12.11 10.38 -6.88
C ALA A 204 -12.46 10.47 -5.39
N PHE A 205 -11.43 10.40 -4.54
CA PHE A 205 -11.52 10.63 -3.10
C PHE A 205 -10.72 11.88 -2.73
N PRO A 206 -11.06 12.56 -1.62
CA PRO A 206 -10.32 13.74 -1.17
C PRO A 206 -8.85 13.43 -0.91
N ASP A 207 -7.97 14.34 -1.31
CA ASP A 207 -6.53 14.24 -1.04
C ASP A 207 -6.22 14.25 0.46
N ARG A 208 -7.13 14.79 1.27
CA ARG A 208 -7.03 14.86 2.74
C ARG A 208 -8.33 14.44 3.40
N ILE A 209 -8.22 13.62 4.46
CA ILE A 209 -9.28 13.37 5.43
C ILE A 209 -8.69 13.72 6.80
N GLY A 210 -9.04 14.90 7.31
CA GLY A 210 -8.43 15.47 8.50
C GLY A 210 -6.89 15.53 8.40
N PRO A 211 -6.14 14.91 9.33
CA PRO A 211 -4.68 14.88 9.29
C PRO A 211 -4.12 13.86 8.28
N LEU A 212 -4.96 13.02 7.67
CA LEU A 212 -4.51 11.91 6.83
C LEU A 212 -4.34 12.35 5.38
N THR A 213 -3.23 11.95 4.74
CA THR A 213 -2.93 12.19 3.31
C THR A 213 -3.28 10.98 2.46
N LEU A 214 -3.99 11.20 1.34
CA LEU A 214 -4.23 10.16 0.34
C LEU A 214 -2.92 9.70 -0.29
N ALA A 215 -2.56 8.44 -0.11
CA ALA A 215 -1.37 7.85 -0.71
C ALA A 215 -1.64 7.17 -2.05
N GLY A 216 -2.86 6.66 -2.25
CA GLY A 216 -3.19 5.94 -3.46
C GLY A 216 -4.20 4.83 -3.22
N TYR A 217 -4.13 3.79 -4.05
CA TYR A 217 -5.05 2.67 -3.99
C TYR A 217 -4.36 1.33 -4.26
N THR A 218 -4.88 0.29 -3.64
CA THR A 218 -4.57 -1.10 -3.95
C THR A 218 -5.71 -1.68 -4.77
N GLN A 219 -5.38 -2.47 -5.79
CA GLN A 219 -6.30 -3.40 -6.43
C GLN A 219 -6.34 -4.68 -5.57
N PRO A 220 -7.45 -4.96 -4.85
CA PRO A 220 -7.58 -6.20 -4.10
C PRO A 220 -7.56 -7.41 -5.01
N ASP A 221 -7.08 -8.54 -4.49
CA ASP A 221 -7.03 -9.79 -5.24
C ASP A 221 -8.33 -10.60 -5.07
N GLY A 222 -8.48 -11.68 -5.84
CA GLY A 222 -9.68 -12.50 -5.89
C GLY A 222 -10.08 -13.11 -4.53
N VAL A 223 -9.15 -13.28 -3.59
CA VAL A 223 -9.48 -13.77 -2.24
C VAL A 223 -10.38 -12.76 -1.52
N GLU A 224 -10.10 -11.47 -1.68
CA GLU A 224 -10.92 -10.42 -1.07
C GLU A 224 -12.30 -10.33 -1.71
N TYR A 225 -12.42 -10.49 -3.04
CA TYR A 225 -13.73 -10.56 -3.71
C TYR A 225 -14.59 -11.70 -3.16
N ARG A 226 -13.98 -12.87 -2.96
CA ARG A 226 -14.64 -14.03 -2.34
C ARG A 226 -15.03 -13.76 -0.90
N ALA A 227 -14.23 -13.05 -0.12
CA ALA A 227 -14.59 -12.68 1.25
C ALA A 227 -15.89 -11.85 1.28
N TRP A 228 -16.10 -10.92 0.34
CA TRP A 228 -17.37 -10.19 0.22
C TRP A 228 -18.55 -11.10 -0.12
N LEU A 229 -18.36 -12.10 -0.98
CA LEU A 229 -19.38 -13.09 -1.29
C LEU A 229 -19.74 -13.94 -0.06
N GLU A 230 -18.75 -14.47 0.64
CA GLU A 230 -18.96 -15.35 1.80
C GLU A 230 -19.55 -14.61 3.00
N TRP A 231 -19.10 -13.38 3.25
CA TRP A 231 -19.52 -12.59 4.41
C TRP A 231 -20.75 -11.74 4.14
N GLY A 232 -20.81 -11.11 2.97
CA GLY A 232 -21.87 -10.21 2.53
C GLY A 232 -22.95 -10.86 1.66
N GLY A 233 -22.74 -12.07 1.14
CA GLY A 233 -23.72 -12.76 0.29
C GLY A 233 -23.80 -12.23 -1.15
N ALA A 234 -22.88 -11.37 -1.57
CA ALA A 234 -22.75 -10.90 -2.95
C ALA A 234 -21.28 -10.61 -3.26
N GLU A 235 -20.83 -11.01 -4.45
CA GLU A 235 -19.50 -10.68 -4.96
C GLU A 235 -19.54 -9.29 -5.62
N PRO A 236 -18.59 -8.39 -5.32
CA PRO A 236 -18.53 -7.10 -5.98
C PRO A 236 -18.04 -7.25 -7.42
N LYS A 237 -18.47 -6.33 -8.28
CA LYS A 237 -17.95 -6.19 -9.64
C LYS A 237 -16.55 -5.59 -9.63
N GLN A 238 -16.35 -4.60 -8.78
CA GLN A 238 -15.08 -3.89 -8.61
C GLN A 238 -14.81 -3.64 -7.13
N LEU A 239 -13.54 -3.68 -6.76
CA LEU A 239 -13.07 -3.46 -5.41
C LEU A 239 -11.80 -2.63 -5.48
N TRP A 240 -11.73 -1.60 -4.64
CA TRP A 240 -10.53 -0.78 -4.48
C TRP A 240 -10.28 -0.58 -2.99
N ARG A 241 -9.01 -0.58 -2.57
CA ARG A 241 -8.65 -0.11 -1.24
C ARG A 241 -7.91 1.20 -1.34
N ILE A 242 -8.60 2.29 -1.04
CA ILE A 242 -8.06 3.64 -1.02
C ILE A 242 -7.33 3.83 0.31
N LYS A 243 -6.08 4.25 0.25
CA LYS A 243 -5.18 4.28 1.39
C LYS A 243 -4.77 5.70 1.76
N TYR A 244 -4.85 5.99 3.04
CA TYR A 244 -4.37 7.22 3.63
C TYR A 244 -3.21 6.96 4.60
N LEU A 245 -2.28 7.90 4.71
CA LEU A 245 -1.19 7.90 5.67
C LEU A 245 -1.41 8.98 6.72
N ALA A 246 -1.22 8.62 7.98
CA ALA A 246 -1.16 9.56 9.10
C ALA A 246 0.24 10.15 9.22
N ASP A 247 0.33 11.37 9.77
CA ASP A 247 1.60 11.99 10.09
C ASP A 247 2.43 11.09 11.01
N GLY A 248 3.69 10.87 10.66
CA GLY A 248 4.61 10.04 11.44
C GLY A 248 4.27 8.55 11.48
N VAL A 249 3.39 8.03 10.60
CA VAL A 249 3.00 6.60 10.57
C VAL A 249 4.20 5.64 10.49
N TYR A 250 5.31 6.09 9.91
CA TYR A 250 6.54 5.32 9.77
C TYR A 250 7.60 5.61 10.85
N ASN A 251 7.36 6.56 11.76
CA ASN A 251 8.20 6.75 12.94
C ASN A 251 7.98 5.62 13.97
N ASP A 252 6.86 4.91 13.84
CA ASP A 252 6.56 3.76 14.67
C ASP A 252 7.27 2.50 14.13
N VAL A 253 7.78 1.70 15.05
CA VAL A 253 8.44 0.40 14.80
C VAL A 253 7.59 -0.76 15.29
N SER A 254 6.34 -0.47 15.67
CA SER A 254 5.34 -1.45 16.08
C SER A 254 4.54 -2.01 14.90
N PRO A 255 3.79 -3.10 15.13
CA PRO A 255 2.80 -3.62 14.18
C PRO A 255 1.75 -2.58 13.71
N ALA A 256 1.57 -1.43 14.39
CA ALA A 256 0.66 -0.38 13.94
C ALA A 256 1.14 0.30 12.64
N ALA A 257 2.47 0.48 12.47
CA ALA A 257 3.05 0.98 11.22
C ALA A 257 2.76 0.02 10.06
N TRP A 258 2.64 -1.27 10.37
CA TRP A 258 2.29 -2.28 9.38
C TRP A 258 0.83 -2.08 8.95
N VAL A 259 -0.13 -2.19 9.87
CA VAL A 259 -1.56 -2.10 9.55
C VAL A 259 -1.92 -0.79 8.83
N ASN A 260 -1.20 0.30 9.11
CA ASN A 260 -1.46 1.62 8.56
C ASN A 260 -0.56 2.03 7.37
N GLY A 261 0.42 1.21 6.99
CA GLY A 261 1.36 1.49 5.89
C GLY A 261 0.82 1.14 4.49
N LEU A 262 1.67 1.21 3.46
CA LEU A 262 1.28 1.07 2.05
C LEU A 262 1.10 -0.38 1.54
N HIS A 263 1.46 -1.39 2.34
CA HIS A 263 1.51 -2.77 1.84
C HIS A 263 0.11 -3.36 1.61
N ARG A 264 0.05 -4.43 0.79
CA ARG A 264 -1.21 -5.01 0.34
C ARG A 264 -2.16 -5.47 1.45
N LEU A 265 -1.66 -5.91 2.61
CA LEU A 265 -2.48 -6.35 3.74
C LEU A 265 -2.67 -5.27 4.82
N ALA A 266 -2.31 -4.03 4.53
CA ALA A 266 -2.47 -2.91 5.45
C ALA A 266 -3.90 -2.37 5.39
N TYR A 267 -4.80 -2.98 6.16
CA TYR A 267 -6.23 -2.64 6.17
C TYR A 267 -6.60 -1.41 7.01
N GLY A 268 -5.69 -0.85 7.82
CA GLY A 268 -5.93 0.38 8.59
C GLY A 268 -5.85 1.65 7.73
N ASN A 269 -6.36 2.77 8.24
CA ASN A 269 -6.35 4.07 7.54
C ASN A 269 -6.84 3.99 6.08
N ALA A 270 -7.88 3.20 5.84
CA ALA A 270 -8.33 2.89 4.49
C ALA A 270 -9.85 3.02 4.31
N VAL A 271 -10.23 3.22 3.06
CA VAL A 271 -11.60 3.01 2.58
C VAL A 271 -11.55 1.92 1.53
N THR A 272 -12.04 0.73 1.87
CA THR A 272 -12.26 -0.34 0.89
C THR A 272 -13.62 -0.13 0.26
N LEU A 273 -13.65 0.26 -1.01
CA LEU A 273 -14.86 0.53 -1.76
C LEU A 273 -15.19 -0.65 -2.68
N ALA A 274 -16.34 -1.26 -2.45
CA ALA A 274 -16.91 -2.32 -3.27
C ALA A 274 -18.05 -1.76 -4.12
N GLU A 275 -17.96 -1.88 -5.44
CA GLU A 275 -19.07 -1.59 -6.37
C GLU A 275 -19.74 -2.89 -6.80
N PHE A 276 -21.05 -2.94 -6.68
CA PHE A 276 -21.88 -4.08 -7.07
C PHE A 276 -22.65 -3.80 -8.37
N GLU A 277 -23.11 -4.85 -9.04
CA GLU A 277 -23.88 -4.72 -10.28
C GLU A 277 -25.19 -3.93 -10.05
N THR A 278 -25.85 -4.13 -8.91
CA THR A 278 -27.10 -3.44 -8.56
C THR A 278 -27.14 -2.91 -7.12
N PRO A 279 -27.97 -1.88 -6.83
CA PRO A 279 -28.15 -1.39 -5.46
C PRO A 279 -28.70 -2.45 -4.50
N GLU A 280 -29.51 -3.38 -4.98
CA GLU A 280 -30.07 -4.48 -4.20
C GLU A 280 -28.98 -5.45 -3.75
N ALA A 281 -27.97 -5.70 -4.59
CA ALA A 281 -26.82 -6.51 -4.21
C ALA A 281 -26.02 -5.85 -3.08
N ALA A 282 -25.76 -4.53 -3.19
CA ALA A 282 -25.11 -3.76 -2.14
C ALA A 282 -25.93 -3.73 -0.83
N LYS A 283 -27.26 -3.65 -0.93
CA LYS A 283 -28.17 -3.70 0.24
C LYS A 283 -28.12 -5.06 0.94
N ARG A 284 -28.10 -6.17 0.20
CA ARG A 284 -27.99 -7.52 0.77
C ARG A 284 -26.72 -7.69 1.62
N VAL A 285 -25.61 -7.07 1.20
CA VAL A 285 -24.37 -7.06 1.97
C VAL A 285 -24.57 -6.45 3.35
N LYS A 286 -25.22 -5.29 3.43
CA LYS A 286 -25.53 -4.64 4.73
C LYS A 286 -26.38 -5.54 5.63
N GLU A 287 -27.42 -6.15 5.07
CA GLU A 287 -28.33 -7.05 5.79
C GLU A 287 -27.62 -8.31 6.27
N ALA A 288 -26.71 -8.87 5.47
CA ALA A 288 -25.88 -10.01 5.83
C ALA A 288 -24.88 -9.66 6.94
N LEU A 289 -24.20 -8.50 6.83
CA LEU A 289 -23.25 -8.02 7.83
C LEU A 289 -23.93 -7.80 9.20
N MET A 290 -25.13 -7.24 9.24
CA MET A 290 -25.89 -7.06 10.48
C MET A 290 -26.20 -8.37 11.22
N LYS A 291 -26.21 -9.51 10.51
CA LYS A 291 -26.44 -10.85 11.11
C LYS A 291 -25.14 -11.47 11.66
N ARG A 292 -23.98 -10.85 11.41
CA ARG A 292 -22.68 -11.36 11.86
C ARG A 292 -22.47 -11.06 13.34
N ARG A 293 -21.78 -11.97 14.02
CA ARG A 293 -21.38 -11.78 15.42
C ARG A 293 -20.52 -10.52 15.54
N GLY A 294 -20.80 -9.69 16.54
CA GLY A 294 -20.07 -8.44 16.80
C GLY A 294 -20.56 -7.23 16.00
N ALA A 295 -21.49 -7.41 15.06
CA ALA A 295 -22.10 -6.32 14.32
C ALA A 295 -22.95 -5.42 15.24
N LYS A 296 -22.77 -4.12 15.14
CA LYS A 296 -23.56 -3.10 15.85
C LYS A 296 -24.15 -2.13 14.82
N ALA A 297 -25.43 -1.81 14.95
CA ALA A 297 -26.00 -0.70 14.20
C ALA A 297 -25.37 0.61 14.70
N GLY A 298 -24.95 1.47 13.80
CA GLY A 298 -24.28 2.72 14.15
C GLY A 298 -24.42 3.80 13.09
N LYS A 299 -23.69 4.89 13.29
CA LYS A 299 -23.64 6.02 12.36
C LYS A 299 -22.18 6.35 12.05
N MET A 300 -21.90 6.65 10.79
CA MET A 300 -20.62 7.18 10.34
C MET A 300 -20.86 8.53 9.68
N GLY A 301 -20.54 9.62 10.38
CA GLY A 301 -20.77 10.98 9.88
C GLY A 301 -22.24 11.26 9.50
N GLY A 302 -23.20 10.63 10.18
CA GLY A 302 -24.64 10.72 9.90
C GLY A 302 -25.18 9.65 8.93
N LEU A 303 -24.33 8.90 8.24
CA LEU A 303 -24.74 7.78 7.40
C LEU A 303 -25.00 6.53 8.24
N ASP A 304 -26.04 5.75 7.91
CA ASP A 304 -26.29 4.46 8.57
C ASP A 304 -25.16 3.47 8.28
N ALA A 305 -24.57 2.93 9.34
CA ALA A 305 -23.44 2.03 9.25
C ALA A 305 -23.70 0.73 10.03
N VAL A 306 -23.08 -0.35 9.56
CA VAL A 306 -22.81 -1.54 10.38
C VAL A 306 -21.40 -1.40 10.93
N VAL A 307 -21.25 -1.39 12.24
CA VAL A 307 -19.98 -1.14 12.91
C VAL A 307 -19.48 -2.41 13.57
N PHE A 308 -18.20 -2.70 13.37
CA PHE A 308 -17.47 -3.74 14.07
C PHE A 308 -16.31 -3.11 14.83
N ASP A 309 -15.97 -3.68 15.97
CA ASP A 309 -14.66 -3.42 16.58
C ASP A 309 -13.61 -4.08 15.66
N GLN A 310 -12.47 -3.42 15.40
CA GLN A 310 -11.42 -4.04 14.60
C GLN A 310 -10.94 -5.31 15.30
N PRO A 311 -10.81 -6.44 14.57
CA PRO A 311 -10.40 -7.69 15.17
C PRO A 311 -9.00 -7.55 15.78
N THR A 312 -8.84 -8.12 16.98
CA THR A 312 -7.55 -8.41 17.60
C THR A 312 -7.06 -9.77 17.11
N ASP A 313 -5.76 -9.99 17.11
CA ASP A 313 -5.16 -11.31 16.88
C ASP A 313 -4.02 -11.57 17.89
N GLU A 314 -3.28 -12.66 17.71
CA GLU A 314 -2.16 -13.05 18.60
C GLU A 314 -1.02 -12.02 18.64
N ALA A 315 -0.91 -11.16 17.63
CA ALA A 315 0.07 -10.07 17.57
C ALA A 315 -0.49 -8.73 18.08
N PHE A 316 -1.81 -8.65 18.31
CA PHE A 316 -2.51 -7.41 18.64
C PHE A 316 -3.44 -7.58 19.86
N ASP A 317 -2.91 -7.33 21.05
CA ASP A 317 -3.66 -7.40 22.32
C ASP A 317 -4.82 -6.38 22.44
N ARG A 318 -4.86 -5.37 21.56
CA ARG A 318 -5.89 -4.31 21.56
C ARG A 318 -6.33 -3.99 20.15
N SER A 319 -7.63 -3.74 20.02
CA SER A 319 -8.24 -3.27 18.77
C SER A 319 -7.70 -1.90 18.38
N TYR A 320 -7.38 -1.70 17.11
CA TYR A 320 -6.91 -0.42 16.55
C TYR A 320 -8.03 0.59 16.25
N GLY A 321 -9.27 0.26 16.63
CA GLY A 321 -10.42 1.13 16.46
C GLY A 321 -11.61 0.35 15.94
N LYS A 322 -12.40 0.99 15.08
CA LYS A 322 -13.61 0.38 14.53
C LYS A 322 -13.56 0.34 13.01
N VAL A 323 -14.36 -0.54 12.44
CA VAL A 323 -14.65 -0.56 11.01
C VAL A 323 -16.13 -0.25 10.82
N ALA A 324 -16.43 0.75 10.00
CA ALA A 324 -17.80 1.09 9.61
C ALA A 324 -18.07 0.66 8.17
N TYR A 325 -19.14 -0.11 7.97
CA TYR A 325 -19.65 -0.49 6.66
C TYR A 325 -20.84 0.39 6.30
N VAL A 326 -20.71 1.17 5.23
CA VAL A 326 -21.75 2.10 4.74
C VAL A 326 -22.15 1.73 3.33
N THR A 327 -23.46 1.64 3.10
CA THR A 327 -24.04 1.34 1.78
C THR A 327 -24.63 2.60 1.16
N ARG A 328 -24.32 2.84 -0.12
CA ARG A 328 -24.89 3.95 -0.89
C ARG A 328 -25.03 3.55 -2.36
N GLY A 329 -26.25 3.56 -2.88
CA GLY A 329 -26.50 3.13 -4.26
C GLY A 329 -25.96 1.72 -4.49
N ARG A 330 -25.08 1.58 -5.48
CA ARG A 330 -24.38 0.31 -5.80
C ARG A 330 -23.12 0.05 -4.97
N HIS A 331 -22.77 0.94 -4.05
CA HIS A 331 -21.51 0.89 -3.34
C HIS A 331 -21.68 0.41 -1.90
N VAL A 332 -20.71 -0.37 -1.42
CA VAL A 332 -20.48 -0.62 0.00
C VAL A 332 -19.05 -0.21 0.32
N ALA A 333 -18.89 0.73 1.25
CA ALA A 333 -17.59 1.17 1.75
C ALA A 333 -17.33 0.54 3.12
N ALA A 334 -16.22 -0.17 3.27
CA ALA A 334 -15.66 -0.55 4.56
C ALA A 334 -14.59 0.48 4.96
N VAL A 335 -14.86 1.25 6.01
CA VAL A 335 -14.07 2.38 6.45
C VAL A 335 -13.33 2.02 7.74
N SER A 336 -12.01 1.99 7.69
CA SER A 336 -11.10 1.69 8.81
C SER A 336 -10.30 2.92 9.26
N LEU A 337 -10.71 4.11 8.82
CA LEU A 337 -10.17 5.38 9.28
C LEU A 337 -10.50 5.60 10.77
N PRO A 338 -9.69 6.38 11.51
CA PRO A 338 -9.99 6.76 12.89
C PRO A 338 -11.40 7.34 13.04
N GLU A 339 -12.10 7.01 14.13
CA GLU A 339 -13.52 7.39 14.31
C GLU A 339 -13.76 8.90 14.25
N ASN A 340 -12.80 9.71 14.71
CA ASN A 340 -12.86 11.18 14.62
C ASN A 340 -12.86 11.69 13.18
N GLU A 341 -12.38 10.90 12.22
CA GLU A 341 -12.32 11.25 10.79
C GLU A 341 -13.52 10.77 9.98
N TRP A 342 -14.41 10.00 10.60
CA TRP A 342 -15.62 9.48 9.98
C TRP A 342 -16.55 10.55 9.38
N PRO A 343 -16.73 11.75 9.97
CA PRO A 343 -17.52 12.81 9.36
C PRO A 343 -17.00 13.26 7.99
N ALA A 344 -15.67 13.41 7.86
CA ALA A 344 -15.03 13.82 6.61
C ALA A 344 -15.09 12.69 5.56
N ALA A 345 -14.85 11.44 5.97
CA ALA A 345 -15.00 10.28 5.10
C ALA A 345 -16.46 10.11 4.61
N ALA A 346 -17.44 10.34 5.47
CA ALA A 346 -18.85 10.28 5.11
C ALA A 346 -19.21 11.30 4.02
N GLU A 347 -18.63 12.50 4.06
CA GLU A 347 -18.83 13.52 3.04
C GLU A 347 -18.29 13.09 1.67
N ALA A 348 -17.12 12.46 1.63
CA ALA A 348 -16.59 11.86 0.40
C ALA A 348 -17.54 10.80 -0.16
N LEU A 349 -18.02 9.90 0.70
CA LEU A 349 -18.95 8.85 0.30
C LEU A 349 -20.30 9.40 -0.16
N ARG A 350 -20.71 10.60 0.29
CA ARG A 350 -21.92 11.24 -0.24
C ARG A 350 -21.83 11.63 -1.71
N ARG A 351 -20.63 11.76 -2.25
CA ARG A 351 -20.41 12.16 -3.64
C ARG A 351 -20.31 10.98 -4.60
N LEU A 352 -20.33 9.75 -4.06
CA LEU A 352 -20.38 8.56 -4.90
C LEU A 352 -21.70 8.51 -5.69
N PRO A 353 -21.65 8.06 -6.96
CA PRO A 353 -22.80 7.96 -7.84
C PRO A 353 -23.81 6.89 -7.42
#